data_AF-A0A146L748-F1
#
_entry.id   AF-A0A146L748-F1
#
_cell.length_a   1.000
_cell.length_b   1.000
_cell.length_c   1.000
_cell.angle_alpha   90.00
_cell.angle_beta   90.00
_cell.angle_gamma   90.00
#
_symmetry.space_group_name_H-M   'P 1'
#
loop_
_entity.id
_entity.type
_entity.pdbx_description
1 polymer ?
#
loop_
_entity_poly.entity_id
_entity_poly.type
_entity_poly.pdbx_seq_one_letter_code
_entity_poly.pdbx_strand_id
1 'polypeptide(L)'
;SKPTKILVHGWRNSRKTEFTTNITDSYLNAMDVNVIQVDWSAIAEEDYITARLAVPNVGKTVAAFIEKITKELQVSLSDLQLVGHSLGAHVVGVAGYTFQNPKIGTVTGLDPAGPLFWTTQNDGMITEESGEFVVILHTCAGLLGTSKVLGHVDFYANGGIPIQPGCGIDLLGFCSHERAIYLYGEALENPTAFNAVECNSYTSYKNGNCNANNRTYFGGDVDRSASGKYYFQTSSSFPFTLG
;
A
#
# COMPACT_ATOMS: atom_id res chain seq x y z
N SER A 1 -22.31 -3.85 11.31
CA SER A 1 -21.38 -2.71 11.19
C SER A 1 -20.71 -2.80 9.83
N LYS A 2 -20.40 -1.68 9.17
CA LYS A 2 -19.68 -1.68 7.87
C LYS A 2 -18.16 -1.69 8.11
N PRO A 3 -17.35 -2.42 7.32
CA PRO A 3 -15.90 -2.29 7.38
C PRO A 3 -15.46 -0.84 7.17
N THR A 4 -14.36 -0.44 7.81
CA THR A 4 -13.86 0.95 7.72
C THR A 4 -12.46 0.97 7.13
N LYS A 5 -12.29 1.77 6.07
CA LYS A 5 -11.05 1.95 5.32
C LYS A 5 -10.50 3.34 5.62
N ILE A 6 -9.25 3.43 6.07
CA ILE A 6 -8.58 4.71 6.35
C ILE A 6 -7.46 4.90 5.34
N LEU A 7 -7.57 5.94 4.53
CA LEU A 7 -6.65 6.24 3.42
C LEU A 7 -5.72 7.38 3.81
N VAL A 8 -4.42 7.21 3.58
CA VAL A 8 -3.40 8.23 3.87
C VAL A 8 -2.51 8.47 2.66
N HIS A 9 -2.54 9.70 2.14
CA HIS A 9 -1.79 10.08 0.94
C HIS A 9 -0.28 10.27 1.21
N GLY A 10 0.49 10.43 0.14
CA GLY A 10 1.94 10.65 0.17
C GLY A 10 2.39 12.12 0.21
N TRP A 11 3.68 12.30 -0.10
CA TRP A 11 4.32 13.61 -0.28
C TRP A 11 3.71 14.38 -1.45
N ARG A 12 3.49 15.70 -1.28
CA ARG A 12 2.87 16.59 -2.28
C ARG A 12 1.52 16.09 -2.81
N ASN A 13 0.79 15.36 -1.97
CA ASN A 13 -0.57 14.92 -2.23
C ASN A 13 -1.53 15.47 -1.17
N SER A 14 -2.83 15.26 -1.37
CA SER A 14 -3.88 15.70 -0.44
C SER A 14 -5.10 14.78 -0.52
N ARG A 15 -6.17 15.11 0.23
CA ARG A 15 -7.47 14.44 0.07
C ARG A 15 -8.15 14.64 -1.30
N LYS A 16 -7.63 15.54 -2.14
CA LYS A 16 -8.18 15.84 -3.46
C LYS A 16 -7.36 15.21 -4.59
N THR A 17 -6.24 14.57 -4.29
CA THR A 17 -5.39 13.97 -5.32
C THR A 17 -5.89 12.60 -5.72
N GLU A 18 -5.30 12.08 -6.79
CA GLU A 18 -5.74 10.86 -7.44
C GLU A 18 -5.71 9.63 -6.52
N PHE A 19 -4.72 9.51 -5.63
CA PHE A 19 -4.69 8.44 -4.62
C PHE A 19 -5.99 8.38 -3.79
N THR A 20 -6.41 9.50 -3.21
CA THR A 20 -7.55 9.50 -2.29
C THR A 20 -8.87 9.40 -3.03
N THR A 21 -9.02 10.08 -4.16
CA THR A 21 -10.24 10.09 -4.97
C THR A 21 -10.49 8.75 -5.65
N ASN A 22 -9.55 8.24 -6.46
CA ASN A 22 -9.73 6.97 -7.19
C ASN A 22 -9.95 5.80 -6.24
N ILE A 23 -9.15 5.69 -5.16
CA ILE A 23 -9.29 4.56 -4.23
C ILE A 23 -10.60 4.64 -3.45
N THR A 24 -11.07 5.83 -3.10
CA THR A 24 -12.38 5.99 -2.45
C THR A 24 -13.49 5.54 -3.39
N ASP A 25 -13.48 5.99 -4.64
CA ASP A 25 -14.49 5.61 -5.62
C ASP A 25 -14.47 4.09 -5.86
N SER A 26 -13.29 3.48 -6.03
CA SER A 26 -13.19 2.02 -6.20
C SER A 26 -13.68 1.24 -4.99
N TYR A 27 -13.43 1.71 -3.76
CA TYR A 27 -14.03 1.09 -2.57
C TYR A 27 -15.56 1.19 -2.58
N LEU A 28 -16.11 2.37 -2.86
CA LEU A 28 -17.56 2.61 -2.84
C LEU A 28 -18.29 1.91 -4.00
N ASN A 29 -17.61 1.69 -5.13
CA ASN A 29 -18.12 0.91 -6.25
C ASN A 29 -18.13 -0.59 -5.92
N ALA A 30 -17.11 -1.08 -5.20
CA ALA A 30 -16.93 -2.51 -4.95
C ALA A 30 -17.69 -3.01 -3.71
N MET A 31 -17.92 -2.16 -2.69
CA MET A 31 -18.40 -2.62 -1.38
C MET A 31 -19.12 -1.53 -0.57
N ASP A 32 -20.00 -1.97 0.33
CA ASP A 32 -20.66 -1.10 1.30
C ASP A 32 -19.78 -0.85 2.54
N VAL A 33 -18.95 0.20 2.48
CA VAL A 33 -17.93 0.50 3.49
C VAL A 33 -17.94 1.97 3.93
N ASN A 34 -17.31 2.24 5.07
CA ASN A 34 -16.93 3.61 5.44
C ASN A 34 -15.52 3.89 4.90
N VAL A 35 -15.32 5.03 4.25
CA VAL A 35 -14.00 5.49 3.81
C VAL A 35 -13.66 6.80 4.52
N ILE A 36 -12.52 6.82 5.20
CA ILE A 36 -11.98 8.00 5.90
C ILE A 36 -10.68 8.40 5.23
N GLN A 37 -10.62 9.61 4.69
CA GLN A 37 -9.40 10.17 4.12
C GLN A 37 -8.69 11.03 5.17
N VAL A 38 -7.43 10.72 5.45
CA VAL A 38 -6.57 11.53 6.30
C VAL A 38 -5.83 12.54 5.44
N ASP A 39 -6.16 13.81 5.66
CA ASP A 39 -5.51 14.94 4.98
C ASP A 39 -4.42 15.52 5.87
N TRP A 40 -3.16 15.34 5.45
CA TRP A 40 -1.98 15.90 6.13
C TRP A 40 -1.17 16.79 5.17
N SER A 41 -1.81 17.32 4.13
CA SER A 41 -1.17 18.13 3.08
C SER A 41 -0.41 19.33 3.63
N ALA A 42 -0.87 19.92 4.73
CA ALA A 42 -0.25 21.07 5.39
C ALA A 42 1.25 20.87 5.73
N ILE A 43 1.69 19.63 5.97
CA ILE A 43 3.12 19.31 6.15
C ILE A 43 3.65 18.39 5.03
N ALA A 44 2.79 17.66 4.34
CA ALA A 44 3.20 16.82 3.21
C ALA A 44 3.59 17.63 1.96
N GLU A 45 3.19 18.91 1.84
CA GLU A 45 3.55 19.80 0.74
C GLU A 45 4.95 20.44 0.89
N GLU A 46 5.53 20.39 2.09
CA GLU A 46 6.88 20.90 2.38
C GLU A 46 7.97 20.12 1.62
N ASP A 47 9.24 20.53 1.76
CA ASP A 47 10.35 19.75 1.20
C ASP A 47 10.37 18.31 1.73
N TYR A 48 10.96 17.40 0.95
CA TYR A 48 10.88 15.97 1.23
C TYR A 48 11.43 15.59 2.62
N ILE A 49 12.49 16.26 3.10
CA ILE A 49 13.10 15.95 4.39
C ILE A 49 12.12 16.33 5.50
N THR A 50 11.56 17.54 5.42
CA THR A 50 10.55 18.01 6.38
C THR A 50 9.33 17.09 6.42
N ALA A 51 8.76 16.74 5.26
CA ALA A 51 7.61 15.84 5.17
C ALA A 51 7.94 14.44 5.74
N ARG A 52 9.12 13.88 5.43
CA ARG A 52 9.55 12.58 5.97
C ARG A 52 9.74 12.61 7.48
N LEU A 53 10.29 13.69 8.04
CA LEU A 53 10.49 13.80 9.49
C LEU A 53 9.16 13.94 10.24
N ALA A 54 8.10 14.40 9.58
CA ALA A 54 6.77 14.49 10.15
C ALA A 54 6.04 13.14 10.26
N VAL A 55 6.38 12.15 9.42
CA VAL A 55 5.68 10.86 9.32
C VAL A 55 5.39 10.18 10.67
N PRO A 56 6.35 10.04 11.61
CA PRO A 56 6.08 9.41 12.90
C PRO A 56 5.02 10.15 13.72
N ASN A 57 5.04 11.49 13.70
CA ASN A 57 4.07 12.29 14.45
C ASN A 57 2.69 12.22 13.82
N VAL A 58 2.59 12.28 12.49
CA VAL A 58 1.33 12.12 11.76
C VAL A 58 0.74 10.73 12.01
N GLY A 59 1.56 9.67 11.98
CA GLY A 59 1.13 8.31 12.28
C GLY A 59 0.57 8.16 13.70
N LYS A 60 1.22 8.77 14.69
CA LYS A 60 0.70 8.83 16.08
C LYS A 60 -0.63 9.59 16.18
N THR A 61 -0.80 10.67 15.42
CA THR A 61 -2.08 11.40 15.36
C THR A 61 -3.19 10.53 14.74
N VAL A 62 -2.89 9.79 13.67
CA VAL A 62 -3.83 8.83 13.07
C VAL A 62 -4.17 7.71 14.05
N ALA A 63 -3.20 7.18 14.79
CA ALA A 63 -3.46 6.18 15.84
C ALA A 63 -4.39 6.72 16.94
N ALA A 64 -4.14 7.94 17.43
CA ALA A 64 -5.00 8.57 18.44
C ALA A 64 -6.45 8.77 17.93
N PHE A 65 -6.61 9.10 16.64
CA PHE A 65 -7.93 9.15 16.00
C PHE A 65 -8.60 7.77 15.96
N ILE A 66 -7.87 6.72 15.54
CA ILE A 66 -8.36 5.33 15.51
C ILE A 66 -8.79 4.87 16.90
N GLU A 67 -7.99 5.15 17.93
CA GLU A 67 -8.31 4.83 19.32
C GLU A 67 -9.61 5.50 19.76
N LYS A 68 -9.83 6.75 19.37
CA LYS A 68 -11.06 7.48 19.69
C LYS A 68 -12.28 6.87 19.00
N ILE A 69 -12.23 6.63 17.70
CA ILE A 69 -13.40 6.10 16.97
C ILE A 69 -13.74 4.67 17.36
N THR A 70 -12.74 3.85 17.70
CA THR A 70 -12.97 2.46 18.13
C THR A 70 -13.62 2.40 19.51
N LYS A 71 -13.22 3.31 20.42
CA LYS A 71 -13.86 3.48 21.74
C LYS A 71 -15.27 4.05 21.66
N GLU A 72 -15.49 5.08 20.86
CA GLU A 72 -16.79 5.79 20.80
C GLU A 72 -17.83 5.06 19.94
N LEU A 73 -17.42 4.42 18.85
CA LEU A 73 -18.31 3.80 17.87
C LEU A 73 -18.33 2.27 17.95
N GLN A 74 -17.58 1.67 18.88
CA GLN A 74 -17.46 0.22 19.06
C GLN A 74 -17.03 -0.51 17.78
N VAL A 75 -16.14 0.11 17.00
CA VAL A 75 -15.55 -0.51 15.80
C VAL A 75 -14.41 -1.43 16.22
N SER A 76 -14.43 -2.69 15.77
CA SER A 76 -13.35 -3.63 16.03
C SER A 76 -12.09 -3.26 15.24
N LEU A 77 -10.91 -3.35 15.88
CA LEU A 77 -9.63 -3.16 15.18
C LEU A 77 -9.44 -4.18 14.05
N SER A 78 -9.99 -5.39 14.17
CA SER A 78 -9.97 -6.44 13.13
C SER A 78 -10.69 -6.02 11.85
N ASP A 79 -11.67 -5.12 11.94
CA ASP A 79 -12.51 -4.68 10.83
C ASP A 79 -11.94 -3.43 10.14
N LEU A 80 -10.81 -2.91 10.64
CA LEU A 80 -10.11 -1.76 10.07
C LEU A 80 -9.07 -2.20 9.04
N GLN A 81 -9.07 -1.48 7.92
CA GLN A 81 -7.96 -1.52 6.96
C GLN A 81 -7.36 -0.12 6.81
N LEU A 82 -6.05 -0.02 7.02
CA LEU A 82 -5.31 1.21 6.75
C LEU A 82 -4.60 1.06 5.41
N VAL A 83 -4.72 2.05 4.53
CA VAL A 83 -4.07 2.04 3.21
C VAL A 83 -3.28 3.33 3.06
N GLY A 84 -2.00 3.20 2.75
CA GLY A 84 -1.13 4.36 2.55
C GLY A 84 -0.30 4.24 1.29
N HIS A 85 -0.14 5.34 0.57
CA HIS A 85 0.73 5.44 -0.61
C HIS A 85 1.98 6.27 -0.31
N SER A 86 3.14 5.87 -0.84
CA SER A 86 4.38 6.64 -0.69
C SER A 86 4.75 6.87 0.80
N LEU A 87 4.97 8.12 1.24
CA LEU A 87 5.12 8.46 2.67
C LEU A 87 3.89 8.05 3.51
N GLY A 88 2.70 8.06 2.93
CA GLY A 88 1.46 7.63 3.59
C GLY A 88 1.50 6.16 3.99
N ALA A 89 2.20 5.30 3.25
CA ALA A 89 2.41 3.89 3.62
C ALA A 89 3.11 3.78 4.98
N HIS A 90 4.09 4.65 5.22
CA HIS A 90 4.79 4.71 6.49
C HIS A 90 3.95 5.34 7.61
N VAL A 91 3.12 6.34 7.29
CA VAL A 91 2.15 6.90 8.25
C VAL A 91 1.19 5.83 8.75
N VAL A 92 0.61 5.01 7.86
CA VAL A 92 -0.27 3.91 8.28
C VAL A 92 0.50 2.79 9.00
N GLY A 93 1.77 2.57 8.64
CA GLY A 93 2.66 1.66 9.36
C GLY A 93 2.83 2.06 10.83
N VAL A 94 3.21 3.32 11.08
CA VAL A 94 3.34 3.87 12.43
C VAL A 94 2.02 3.83 13.19
N ALA A 95 0.92 4.20 12.52
CA ALA A 95 -0.39 4.18 13.13
C ALA A 95 -0.78 2.76 13.58
N GLY A 96 -0.61 1.78 12.70
CA GLY A 96 -0.93 0.39 12.96
C GLY A 96 -0.03 -0.24 14.04
N TYR A 97 1.27 0.05 14.03
CA TYR A 97 2.22 -0.44 15.03
C TYR A 97 1.86 -0.02 16.47
N THR A 98 1.10 1.06 16.64
CA THR A 98 0.61 1.51 17.96
C THR A 98 -0.35 0.49 18.60
N PHE A 99 -0.99 -0.37 17.82
CA PHE A 99 -1.96 -1.37 18.28
C PHE A 99 -1.34 -2.76 18.23
N GLN A 100 -0.95 -3.30 19.39
CA GLN A 100 -0.36 -4.64 19.49
C GLN A 100 -1.30 -5.71 20.03
N ASN A 101 -2.32 -5.34 20.81
CA ASN A 101 -3.28 -6.27 21.43
C ASN A 101 -4.66 -5.62 21.66
N PRO A 102 -5.66 -5.83 20.77
CA PRO A 102 -5.54 -6.49 19.47
C PRO A 102 -4.79 -5.62 18.44
N LYS A 103 -4.29 -6.25 17.37
CA LYS A 103 -3.71 -5.54 16.21
C LYS A 103 -4.80 -5.00 15.28
N ILE A 104 -4.42 -4.02 14.45
CA ILE A 104 -5.22 -3.60 13.29
C ILE A 104 -5.35 -4.75 12.31
N GLY A 105 -6.55 -4.99 11.77
CA GLY A 105 -6.84 -6.12 10.89
C GLY A 105 -5.95 -6.18 9.66
N THR A 106 -5.86 -5.09 8.88
CA THR A 106 -4.99 -5.07 7.70
C THR A 106 -4.34 -3.71 7.48
N VAL A 107 -3.05 -3.70 7.13
CA VAL A 107 -2.32 -2.50 6.70
C VAL A 107 -1.76 -2.73 5.31
N THR A 108 -2.10 -1.87 4.37
CA THR A 108 -1.68 -1.95 2.97
C THR A 108 -0.77 -0.78 2.62
N GLY A 109 0.45 -1.07 2.17
CA GLY A 109 1.40 -0.08 1.67
C GLY A 109 1.48 -0.12 0.14
N LEU A 110 1.09 0.96 -0.52
CA LEU A 110 1.18 1.13 -1.96
C LEU A 110 2.47 1.90 -2.29
N ASP A 111 3.44 1.20 -2.86
CA ASP A 111 4.78 1.67 -3.20
C ASP A 111 5.42 2.52 -2.08
N PRO A 112 5.70 1.94 -0.90
CA PRO A 112 6.23 2.69 0.24
C PRO A 112 7.51 3.44 -0.12
N ALA A 113 7.63 4.70 0.30
CA ALA A 113 8.74 5.56 -0.11
C ALA A 113 10.11 5.01 0.34
N GLY A 114 11.10 5.05 -0.54
CA GLY A 114 12.47 4.67 -0.25
C GLY A 114 13.27 5.76 0.48
N PRO A 115 13.34 7.00 -0.05
CA PRO A 115 14.24 8.02 0.44
C PRO A 115 14.13 8.30 1.94
N LEU A 116 15.27 8.16 2.64
CA LEU A 116 15.42 8.35 4.09
C LEU A 116 14.71 7.30 4.97
N PHE A 117 14.39 6.14 4.40
CA PHE A 117 13.92 4.94 5.11
C PHE A 117 14.90 3.76 5.02
N TRP A 118 16.14 4.02 4.60
CA TRP A 118 17.18 3.00 4.43
C TRP A 118 17.82 2.52 5.73
N THR A 119 17.73 3.33 6.80
CA THR A 119 18.44 3.10 8.06
C THR A 119 17.91 1.86 8.80
N THR A 120 18.72 1.33 9.72
CA THR A 120 18.44 0.13 10.53
C THR A 120 17.51 0.38 11.71
N GLN A 121 17.23 1.65 12.04
CA GLN A 121 16.20 1.99 13.00
C GLN A 121 14.87 1.99 12.27
N ASN A 122 14.01 1.01 12.57
CA ASN A 122 12.65 0.89 12.05
C ASN A 122 11.70 2.03 12.50
N ASP A 123 12.23 3.11 13.07
CA ASP A 123 11.43 4.25 13.51
C ASP A 123 10.80 4.93 12.29
N GLY A 124 9.47 4.92 12.27
CA GLY A 124 8.70 5.59 11.25
C GLY A 124 8.40 4.76 10.00
N MET A 125 8.61 3.45 9.98
CA MET A 125 8.33 2.60 8.81
C MET A 125 7.08 1.73 8.97
N ILE A 126 6.56 1.28 7.83
CA ILE A 126 5.63 0.15 7.77
C ILE A 126 6.45 -1.14 7.82
N THR A 127 5.99 -2.10 8.61
CA THR A 127 6.62 -3.41 8.83
C THR A 127 5.53 -4.46 9.06
N GLU A 128 5.90 -5.75 9.09
CA GLU A 128 4.98 -6.85 9.44
C GLU A 128 4.27 -6.62 10.79
N GLU A 129 4.92 -5.94 11.74
CA GLU A 129 4.35 -5.63 13.05
C GLU A 129 3.28 -4.52 13.04
N SER A 130 3.09 -3.84 11.90
CA SER A 130 2.12 -2.75 11.74
C SER A 130 0.67 -3.22 11.76
N GLY A 131 0.40 -4.50 11.56
CA GLY A 131 -0.95 -5.05 11.57
C GLY A 131 -0.97 -6.55 11.85
N GLU A 132 -2.16 -7.11 11.92
CA GLU A 132 -2.38 -8.55 11.92
C GLU A 132 -2.01 -9.15 10.56
N PHE A 133 -2.29 -8.42 9.48
CA PHE A 133 -1.83 -8.74 8.14
C PHE A 133 -1.37 -7.48 7.40
N VAL A 134 -0.23 -7.57 6.72
CA VAL A 134 0.42 -6.42 6.08
C VAL A 134 0.74 -6.77 4.64
N VAL A 135 0.18 -5.99 3.72
CA VAL A 135 0.25 -6.20 2.27
C VAL A 135 1.02 -5.05 1.65
N ILE A 136 2.03 -5.33 0.85
CA ILE A 136 2.82 -4.31 0.16
C ILE A 136 2.71 -4.50 -1.34
N LEU A 137 2.54 -3.42 -2.09
CA LEU A 137 2.71 -3.40 -3.53
C LEU A 137 3.93 -2.57 -3.90
N HIS A 138 4.84 -3.14 -4.67
CA HIS A 138 5.99 -2.47 -5.27
C HIS A 138 5.76 -2.23 -6.75
N THR A 139 6.05 -1.01 -7.20
CA THR A 139 5.94 -0.55 -8.59
C THR A 139 7.09 0.38 -9.02
N CYS A 140 7.76 1.04 -8.06
CA CYS A 140 8.89 1.93 -8.31
C CYS A 140 10.07 1.69 -7.34
N ALA A 141 10.28 0.42 -6.95
CA ALA A 141 11.35 0.04 -6.03
C ALA A 141 12.74 0.42 -6.56
N GLY A 142 13.56 0.99 -5.68
CA GLY A 142 14.93 1.42 -5.98
C GLY A 142 15.05 2.83 -6.55
N LEU A 143 13.93 3.55 -6.76
CA LEU A 143 13.92 4.94 -7.17
C LEU A 143 13.11 5.80 -6.18
N LEU A 144 11.78 5.86 -6.33
CA LEU A 144 10.90 6.52 -5.36
C LEU A 144 10.40 5.55 -4.29
N GLY A 145 10.12 4.30 -4.68
CA GLY A 145 9.75 3.22 -3.79
C GLY A 145 10.97 2.52 -3.17
N THR A 146 10.79 1.92 -2.01
CA THR A 146 11.81 1.10 -1.34
C THR A 146 11.92 -0.29 -1.97
N SER A 147 13.11 -0.89 -1.91
CA SER A 147 13.32 -2.30 -2.30
C SER A 147 13.27 -3.27 -1.11
N LYS A 148 13.01 -2.77 0.10
CA LYS A 148 12.87 -3.59 1.31
C LYS A 148 11.60 -4.45 1.21
N VAL A 149 11.69 -5.67 1.72
CA VAL A 149 10.50 -6.48 2.05
C VAL A 149 9.95 -5.94 3.35
N LEU A 150 8.67 -5.57 3.37
CA LEU A 150 8.08 -4.81 4.48
C LEU A 150 6.82 -5.45 5.07
N GLY A 151 6.12 -6.31 4.34
CA GLY A 151 4.86 -6.89 4.76
C GLY A 151 4.96 -8.39 4.99
N HIS A 152 3.84 -8.97 5.41
CA HIS A 152 3.69 -10.42 5.46
C HIS A 152 3.76 -10.96 4.03
N VAL A 153 3.18 -10.20 3.09
CA VAL A 153 3.22 -10.45 1.65
C VAL A 153 3.60 -9.17 0.90
N ASP A 154 4.59 -9.30 0.01
CA ASP A 154 5.08 -8.24 -0.86
C ASP A 154 4.82 -8.62 -2.32
N PHE A 155 3.97 -7.84 -2.99
CA PHE A 155 3.65 -7.97 -4.39
C PHE A 155 4.54 -7.07 -5.25
N TYR A 156 4.96 -7.56 -6.41
CA TYR A 156 5.83 -6.86 -7.34
C TYR A 156 5.20 -6.86 -8.73
N ALA A 157 4.55 -5.76 -9.10
CA ALA A 157 3.99 -5.60 -10.44
C ALA A 157 5.10 -5.37 -11.46
N ASN A 158 5.17 -6.22 -12.48
CA ASN A 158 6.17 -6.13 -13.54
C ASN A 158 7.62 -6.14 -13.01
N GLY A 159 7.86 -6.87 -11.91
CA GLY A 159 9.14 -6.91 -11.21
C GLY A 159 9.30 -5.87 -10.10
N GLY A 160 8.32 -4.96 -9.97
CA GLY A 160 8.19 -3.96 -8.91
C GLY A 160 9.15 -2.77 -9.02
N ILE A 161 9.83 -2.62 -10.15
CA ILE A 161 10.79 -1.56 -10.42
C ILE A 161 10.28 -0.65 -11.55
N PRO A 162 10.77 0.61 -11.68
CA PRO A 162 10.53 1.39 -12.88
C PRO A 162 11.27 0.76 -14.08
N ILE A 163 10.78 0.88 -15.31
CA ILE A 163 9.61 1.67 -15.73
C ILE A 163 8.40 0.73 -15.87
N GLN A 164 7.29 1.06 -15.22
CA GLN A 164 6.04 0.29 -15.35
C GLN A 164 5.45 0.40 -16.77
N PRO A 165 4.77 -0.66 -17.28
CA PRO A 165 4.15 -0.63 -18.60
C PRO A 165 3.23 0.58 -18.81
N GLY A 166 3.43 1.33 -19.89
CA GLY A 166 2.64 2.52 -20.22
C GLY A 166 3.16 3.84 -19.65
N CYS A 167 4.23 3.84 -18.83
CA CYS A 167 4.79 5.07 -18.26
C CYS A 167 5.71 5.87 -19.21
N GLY A 168 6.01 5.37 -20.41
CA GLY A 168 6.83 6.09 -21.38
C GLY A 168 8.22 6.43 -20.83
N ILE A 169 8.61 7.72 -20.92
CA ILE A 169 9.85 8.23 -20.33
C ILE A 169 9.57 8.66 -18.89
N ASP A 170 10.03 7.87 -17.93
CA ASP A 170 9.76 8.08 -16.49
C ASP A 170 11.05 8.19 -15.68
N LEU A 171 11.91 9.15 -16.03
CA LEU A 171 13.25 9.31 -15.44
C LEU A 171 13.23 9.60 -13.93
N LEU A 172 12.16 10.23 -13.45
CA LEU A 172 11.98 10.58 -12.03
C LEU A 172 11.08 9.57 -11.30
N GLY A 173 10.51 8.59 -12.00
CA GLY A 173 9.73 7.50 -11.41
C GLY A 173 8.31 7.85 -11.00
N PHE A 174 7.81 9.06 -11.27
CA PHE A 174 6.49 9.51 -10.83
C PHE A 174 5.37 8.62 -11.37
N CYS A 175 5.40 8.29 -12.67
CA CYS A 175 4.35 7.44 -13.23
C CYS A 175 4.40 6.02 -12.67
N SER A 176 5.60 5.44 -12.55
CA SER A 176 5.77 4.12 -11.98
C SER A 176 5.37 4.08 -10.50
N HIS A 177 5.58 5.16 -9.75
CA HIS A 177 5.21 5.30 -8.34
C HIS A 177 3.69 5.45 -8.16
N GLU A 178 3.02 6.20 -9.03
CA GLU A 178 1.56 6.33 -9.05
C GLU A 178 0.86 5.07 -9.56
N ARG A 179 1.56 4.21 -10.33
CA ARG A 179 0.99 2.96 -10.85
C ARG A 179 0.37 2.09 -9.75
N ALA A 180 0.94 2.09 -8.55
CA ALA A 180 0.40 1.33 -7.42
C ALA A 180 -1.04 1.72 -7.07
N ILE A 181 -1.41 2.98 -7.25
CA ILE A 181 -2.76 3.50 -7.00
C ILE A 181 -3.74 2.85 -7.97
N TYR A 182 -3.44 2.90 -9.26
CA TYR A 182 -4.31 2.37 -10.29
C TYR A 182 -4.47 0.86 -10.24
N LEU A 183 -3.38 0.13 -9.99
CA LEU A 183 -3.44 -1.32 -9.83
C LEU A 183 -4.27 -1.69 -8.60
N TYR A 184 -4.13 -0.95 -7.49
CA TYR A 184 -4.96 -1.21 -6.32
C TYR A 184 -6.44 -0.91 -6.59
N GLY A 185 -6.76 0.21 -7.24
CA GLY A 185 -8.14 0.56 -7.61
C GLY A 185 -8.81 -0.51 -8.47
N GLU A 186 -8.14 -0.98 -9.53
CA GLU A 186 -8.66 -2.08 -10.36
C GLU A 186 -8.81 -3.39 -9.56
N ALA A 187 -7.88 -3.68 -8.66
CA ALA A 187 -7.93 -4.88 -7.84
C ALA A 187 -9.07 -4.87 -6.80
N LEU A 188 -9.51 -3.68 -6.38
CA LEU A 188 -10.68 -3.52 -5.52
C LEU A 188 -11.97 -3.87 -6.27
N GLU A 189 -12.11 -3.38 -7.50
CA GLU A 189 -13.31 -3.60 -8.32
C GLU A 189 -13.33 -4.98 -9.00
N ASN A 190 -12.15 -5.54 -9.29
CA ASN A 190 -11.97 -6.89 -9.82
C ASN A 190 -10.98 -7.67 -8.95
N PRO A 191 -11.46 -8.40 -7.92
CA PRO A 191 -10.63 -9.18 -7.00
C PRO A 191 -9.79 -10.27 -7.66
N THR A 192 -10.08 -10.62 -8.92
CA THR A 192 -9.33 -11.62 -9.70
C THR A 192 -8.38 -11.01 -10.74
N ALA A 193 -8.26 -9.68 -10.80
CA ALA A 193 -7.50 -8.97 -11.84
C ALA A 193 -6.02 -9.36 -11.87
N PHE A 194 -5.40 -9.56 -10.71
CA PHE A 194 -3.94 -9.71 -10.58
C PHE A 194 -3.58 -11.01 -9.88
N ASN A 195 -3.62 -12.12 -10.63
CA ASN A 195 -3.13 -13.41 -10.17
C ASN A 195 -1.61 -13.39 -10.06
N ALA A 196 -1.10 -13.37 -8.83
CA ALA A 196 0.32 -13.31 -8.55
C ALA A 196 0.87 -14.67 -8.12
N VAL A 197 2.13 -14.90 -8.45
CA VAL A 197 2.82 -16.17 -8.20
C VAL A 197 3.95 -15.96 -7.19
N GLU A 198 3.98 -16.78 -6.15
CA GLU A 198 5.05 -16.78 -5.17
C GLU A 198 6.38 -17.15 -5.84
N CYS A 199 7.41 -16.33 -5.67
CA CYS A 199 8.70 -16.60 -6.28
C CYS A 199 9.85 -15.88 -5.57
N ASN A 200 11.08 -16.40 -5.67
CA ASN A 200 12.23 -15.78 -5.00
C ASN A 200 12.76 -14.53 -5.73
N SER A 201 12.50 -14.42 -7.04
CA SER A 201 12.95 -13.30 -7.86
C SER A 201 12.07 -13.13 -9.11
N TYR A 202 12.04 -11.91 -9.65
CA TYR A 202 11.34 -11.65 -10.90
C TYR A 202 11.92 -12.43 -12.09
N THR A 203 13.24 -12.65 -12.13
CA THR A 203 13.89 -13.44 -13.18
C THR A 203 13.39 -14.89 -13.16
N SER A 204 13.31 -15.52 -11.98
CA SER A 204 12.76 -16.87 -11.85
C SER A 204 11.29 -16.93 -12.26
N TYR A 205 10.52 -15.90 -11.90
CA TYR A 205 9.11 -15.77 -12.30
C TYR A 205 8.98 -15.68 -13.83
N LYS A 206 9.75 -14.80 -14.50
CA LYS A 206 9.74 -14.64 -15.95
C LYS A 206 10.18 -15.87 -16.73
N ASN A 207 11.08 -16.66 -16.15
CA ASN A 207 11.53 -17.92 -16.74
C ASN A 207 10.55 -19.09 -16.50
N GLY A 208 9.45 -18.89 -15.77
CA GLY A 208 8.46 -19.93 -15.46
C GLY A 208 8.90 -20.91 -14.37
N ASN A 209 10.01 -20.64 -13.67
CA ASN A 209 10.56 -21.54 -12.65
C ASN A 209 9.68 -21.66 -11.40
N CYS A 210 8.73 -20.75 -11.22
CA CYS A 210 7.81 -20.70 -10.07
C CYS A 210 6.37 -21.08 -10.44
N ASN A 211 6.11 -21.63 -11.63
CA ASN A 211 4.74 -21.84 -12.13
C ASN A 211 3.89 -22.76 -11.25
N ALA A 212 4.52 -23.68 -10.52
CA ALA A 212 3.89 -24.63 -9.61
C ALA A 212 3.81 -24.12 -8.15
N ASN A 213 4.31 -22.93 -7.85
CA ASN A 213 4.26 -22.35 -6.51
C ASN A 213 2.86 -21.82 -6.20
N ASN A 214 2.67 -21.38 -4.95
CA ASN A 214 1.43 -20.79 -4.49
C ASN A 214 1.04 -19.57 -5.30
N ARG A 215 -0.26 -19.35 -5.38
CA ARG A 215 -0.88 -18.23 -6.08
C ARG A 215 -1.85 -17.55 -5.14
N THR A 216 -1.91 -16.24 -5.25
CA THR A 216 -2.92 -15.42 -4.60
C THR A 216 -3.21 -14.22 -5.48
N TYR A 217 -4.32 -13.54 -5.23
CA TYR A 217 -4.66 -12.33 -5.95
C TYR A 217 -4.23 -11.12 -5.14
N PHE A 218 -3.59 -10.16 -5.81
CA PHE A 218 -3.38 -8.84 -5.23
C PHE A 218 -4.70 -8.07 -5.23
N GLY A 219 -5.02 -7.38 -4.12
CA GLY A 219 -6.20 -6.51 -4.03
C GLY A 219 -6.65 -6.19 -2.62
N GLY A 220 -7.96 -5.92 -2.47
CA GLY A 220 -8.57 -5.53 -1.20
C GLY A 220 -8.63 -6.63 -0.14
N ASP A 221 -8.82 -7.88 -0.56
CA ASP A 221 -8.97 -9.06 0.29
C ASP A 221 -7.98 -10.14 -0.15
N VAL A 222 -6.73 -9.99 0.28
CA VAL A 222 -5.65 -10.93 -0.01
C VAL A 222 -5.75 -12.12 0.94
N ASP A 223 -5.56 -13.33 0.43
CA ASP A 223 -5.49 -14.54 1.24
C ASP A 223 -4.45 -14.38 2.36
N ARG A 224 -4.91 -14.41 3.61
CA ARG A 224 -4.08 -14.21 4.81
C ARG A 224 -3.05 -15.32 5.04
N SER A 225 -3.15 -16.45 4.34
CA SER A 225 -2.12 -17.49 4.34
C SER A 225 -0.94 -17.16 3.43
N ALA A 226 -1.08 -16.17 2.53
CA ALA A 226 0.00 -15.75 1.64
C ALA A 226 1.13 -15.08 2.45
N SER A 227 2.36 -15.52 2.19
CA SER A 227 3.56 -14.91 2.76
C SER A 227 4.71 -14.92 1.76
N GLY A 228 5.58 -13.92 1.85
CA GLY A 228 6.75 -13.79 0.98
C GLY A 228 6.49 -12.93 -0.26
N LYS A 229 7.24 -13.21 -1.33
CA LYS A 229 7.27 -12.36 -2.53
C LYS A 229 6.40 -12.93 -3.64
N TYR A 230 5.51 -12.11 -4.16
CA TYR A 230 4.58 -12.47 -5.23
C TYR A 230 4.77 -11.56 -6.44
N TYR A 231 4.76 -12.14 -7.63
CA TYR A 231 4.98 -11.42 -8.88
C TYR A 231 3.79 -11.59 -9.81
N PHE A 232 3.40 -10.49 -10.46
CA PHE A 232 2.42 -10.50 -11.55
C PHE A 232 2.83 -9.50 -12.64
N GLN A 233 2.27 -9.67 -13.84
CA GLN A 233 2.45 -8.75 -14.95
C GLN A 233 1.16 -7.99 -15.22
N THR A 234 1.27 -6.80 -15.79
CA THR A 234 0.14 -5.96 -16.15
C THR A 234 0.26 -5.46 -17.59
N SER A 235 -0.86 -5.05 -18.17
CA SER A 235 -0.90 -4.30 -19.42
C SER A 235 -0.40 -2.86 -19.23
N SER A 236 -0.27 -2.11 -20.32
CA SER A 236 0.16 -0.71 -20.33
C SER A 236 -0.96 0.30 -20.02
N SER A 237 -2.23 -0.09 -20.06
CA SER A 237 -3.39 0.80 -19.98
C SER A 237 -4.57 0.10 -19.33
N PHE A 238 -5.42 0.82 -18.61
CA PHE A 238 -6.61 0.25 -17.99
C PHE A 238 -7.55 -0.41 -19.03
N PRO A 239 -8.14 -1.59 -18.74
CA PRO A 239 -7.84 -2.44 -17.59
C PRO A 239 -6.43 -3.06 -17.69
N PHE A 240 -5.70 -3.01 -16.58
CA PHE A 240 -4.32 -3.46 -16.45
C PHE A 240 -4.18 -4.98 -16.32
N THR A 241 -5.27 -5.70 -16.01
CA THR A 241 -5.30 -7.16 -16.08
C THR A 241 -4.94 -7.67 -17.48
N LEU A 242 -4.34 -8.86 -17.56
CA LEU A 242 -3.87 -9.46 -18.81
C LEU A 242 -4.84 -10.50 -19.44
N GLY A 243 -6.01 -10.71 -18.85
CA GLY A 243 -7.02 -11.67 -19.34
C GLY A 243 -6.71 -13.12 -18.96
#